data_AF-A0A6M5J2Q8-F1
#
_entry.id   AF-A0A6M5J2Q8-F1
#
_cell.length_a   1.000
_cell.length_b   1.000
_cell.length_c   1.000
_cell.angle_alpha   90.00
_cell.angle_beta   90.00
_cell.angle_gamma   90.00
#
_symmetry.space_group_name_H-M   'P 1'
#
loop_
_entity.id
_entity.type
_entity.pdbx_description
1 polymer ?
#
loop_
_entity_poly.entity_id
_entity_poly.type
_entity_poly.pdbx_seq_one_letter_code
_entity_poly.pdbx_strand_id
1 'polypeptide(L)'
;MGWLSRLLGRAEPSLVESEPPVAPDYCDLRGLPSIRTRVKGSANYVTDAQRIAASGTEYVLVREPTNEHDSSAIVVYGRGVKLGYVSRAKAASMAPSLDLIGAAGYLVSGAAAAEGNIRLWVDLPRVPDLREFARG
;
A
#
# COMPACT_ATOMS: atom_id res chain seq x y z
N MET A 1 -14.65 41.31 -25.94
CA MET A 1 -13.56 42.05 -25.28
C MET A 1 -13.73 41.89 -23.77
N GLY A 2 -12.68 41.46 -23.05
CA GLY A 2 -12.62 41.22 -21.59
C GLY A 2 -13.19 39.86 -21.15
N TRP A 3 -12.46 38.74 -21.00
CA TRP A 3 -11.15 38.45 -20.39
C TRP A 3 -11.05 38.85 -18.91
N LEU A 4 -11.44 37.93 -18.00
CA LEU A 4 -10.61 37.32 -16.93
C LEU A 4 -11.48 36.79 -15.77
N SER A 5 -11.83 35.50 -15.84
CA SER A 5 -12.15 34.70 -14.64
C SER A 5 -10.96 33.81 -14.34
N ARG A 6 -10.27 34.00 -13.21
CA ARG A 6 -9.52 32.95 -12.48
C ARG A 6 -8.79 33.48 -11.24
N LEU A 7 -8.56 32.53 -10.32
CA LEU A 7 -7.67 32.50 -9.12
C LEU A 7 -8.37 32.94 -7.82
N LEU A 8 -8.46 32.16 -6.73
CA LEU A 8 -7.81 30.91 -6.30
C LEU A 8 -8.73 30.16 -5.33
N GLY A 9 -9.32 29.05 -5.76
CA GLY A 9 -9.75 27.98 -4.88
C GLY A 9 -8.90 26.77 -5.21
N ARG A 10 -7.71 26.65 -4.62
CA ARG A 10 -6.94 25.41 -4.70
C ARG A 10 -7.69 24.42 -3.82
N ALA A 11 -8.68 23.73 -4.39
CA ALA A 11 -9.28 22.58 -3.75
C ALA A 11 -8.13 21.60 -3.49
N GLU A 12 -7.78 21.43 -2.22
CA GLU A 12 -6.95 20.31 -1.81
C GLU A 12 -7.65 19.05 -2.33
N PRO A 13 -6.95 18.14 -3.02
CA PRO A 13 -7.59 16.94 -3.53
C PRO A 13 -8.11 16.16 -2.32
N SER A 14 -9.43 16.19 -2.11
CA SER A 14 -10.08 15.47 -1.02
C SER A 14 -9.68 14.02 -1.15
N LEU A 15 -8.95 13.53 -0.15
CA LEU A 15 -8.63 12.12 -0.02
C LEU A 15 -9.96 11.40 0.07
N VAL A 16 -10.29 10.57 -0.92
CA VAL A 16 -11.35 9.59 -0.71
C VAL A 16 -10.76 8.63 0.32
N GLU A 17 -11.13 8.83 1.58
CA GLU A 17 -10.79 7.95 2.70
C GLU A 17 -11.37 6.57 2.41
N SER A 18 -10.59 5.73 1.74
CA SER A 18 -10.71 4.29 1.90
C SER A 18 -9.93 3.97 3.17
N GLU A 19 -10.52 4.19 4.35
CA GLU A 19 -9.81 3.98 5.60
C GLU A 19 -9.25 2.54 5.63
N PRO A 20 -7.95 2.33 5.95
CA PRO A 20 -7.52 1.03 6.40
C PRO A 20 -8.30 0.70 7.67
N PRO A 21 -8.50 -0.59 8.01
CA PRO A 21 -9.04 -0.90 9.33
C PRO A 21 -8.11 -0.27 10.37
N VAL A 22 -8.61 0.71 11.14
CA VAL A 22 -7.89 1.29 12.28
C VAL A 22 -7.76 0.19 13.32
N ALA A 23 -6.73 -0.64 13.19
CA ALA A 23 -6.46 -1.73 14.10
C ALA A 23 -5.20 -1.35 14.90
N PRO A 24 -5.29 -1.24 16.24
CA PRO A 24 -4.11 -1.04 17.08
C PRO A 24 -3.11 -2.22 17.03
N ASP A 25 -3.48 -3.35 16.40
CA ASP A 25 -2.75 -4.61 16.45
C ASP A 25 -2.19 -5.04 15.08
N TYR A 26 -1.63 -4.11 14.30
CA TYR A 26 -0.90 -4.51 13.10
C TYR A 26 0.35 -5.34 13.45
N CYS A 27 0.58 -6.40 12.69
CA CYS A 27 1.79 -7.20 12.82
C CYS A 27 2.97 -6.47 12.17
N ASP A 28 4.03 -6.21 12.92
CA ASP A 28 5.22 -5.52 12.41
C ASP A 28 6.16 -6.49 11.68
N LEU A 29 6.28 -6.34 10.37
CA LEU A 29 7.17 -7.13 9.51
C LEU A 29 8.42 -6.35 9.07
N ARG A 30 8.60 -5.11 9.53
CA ARG A 30 9.71 -4.24 9.08
C ARG A 30 11.09 -4.74 9.49
N GLY A 31 11.16 -5.61 10.49
CA GLY A 31 12.38 -6.28 10.93
C GLY A 31 12.84 -7.43 10.02
N LEU A 32 11.99 -7.91 9.10
CA LEU A 32 12.33 -9.06 8.25
C LEU A 32 13.17 -8.65 7.03
N PRO A 33 14.12 -9.50 6.59
CA PRO A 33 14.81 -9.35 5.32
C PRO A 33 13.81 -9.16 4.17
N SER A 34 13.93 -8.03 3.47
CA SER A 34 12.94 -7.58 2.51
C SER A 34 13.51 -7.33 1.11
N ILE A 35 12.62 -7.27 0.13
CA ILE A 35 12.92 -6.85 -1.24
C ILE A 35 12.03 -5.67 -1.62
N ARG A 36 12.64 -4.66 -2.24
CA ARG A 36 11.90 -3.50 -2.74
C ARG A 36 11.11 -3.85 -3.98
N THR A 37 9.80 -3.59 -3.96
CA THR A 37 8.90 -3.87 -5.08
C THR A 37 8.00 -2.68 -5.38
N ARG A 38 7.54 -2.59 -6.63
CA ARG A 38 6.64 -1.52 -7.05
C ARG A 38 5.19 -1.86 -6.71
N VAL A 39 4.47 -0.92 -6.12
CA VAL A 39 3.00 -0.99 -5.94
C VAL A 39 2.31 -0.97 -7.32
N LYS A 40 1.39 -1.91 -7.54
CA LYS A 40 0.66 -2.09 -8.81
C LYS A 40 -0.71 -1.43 -8.75
N GLY A 41 -1.20 -1.00 -9.92
CA GLY A 41 -2.57 -0.47 -10.05
C GLY A 41 -2.80 0.90 -9.42
N SER A 42 -1.77 1.62 -8.98
CA SER A 42 -1.94 2.89 -8.25
C SER A 42 -2.65 3.99 -9.04
N ALA A 43 -2.64 3.93 -10.37
CA ALA A 43 -3.37 4.88 -11.23
C ALA A 43 -4.88 4.74 -11.14
N ASN A 44 -5.37 3.60 -10.65
CA ASN A 44 -6.80 3.33 -10.52
C ASN A 44 -7.37 3.88 -9.21
N TYR A 45 -6.51 4.26 -8.25
CA TYR A 45 -6.92 4.63 -6.89
C TYR A 45 -6.51 6.04 -6.49
N VAL A 46 -5.34 6.51 -6.95
CA VAL A 46 -4.77 7.78 -6.50
C VAL A 46 -4.15 8.59 -7.64
N THR A 47 -4.39 9.90 -7.60
CA THR A 47 -3.73 10.90 -8.45
C THR A 47 -2.24 11.01 -8.12
N ASP A 48 -1.45 11.63 -9.01
CA ASP A 48 -0.01 11.84 -8.79
C ASP A 48 0.28 12.65 -7.53
N ALA A 49 -0.52 13.69 -7.26
CA ALA A 49 -0.44 14.48 -6.03
C ALA A 49 -0.70 13.62 -4.78
N GLN A 50 -1.72 12.76 -4.83
CA GLN A 50 -2.03 11.84 -3.73
C GLN A 50 -0.93 10.78 -3.54
N ARG A 51 -0.28 10.30 -4.60
CA ARG A 51 0.86 9.39 -4.46
C ARG A 51 2.01 10.03 -3.72
N ILE A 52 2.31 11.30 -3.99
CA ILE A 52 3.34 12.02 -3.25
C ILE A 52 2.91 12.17 -1.79
N ALA A 53 1.69 12.66 -1.55
CA ALA A 53 1.17 12.94 -0.21
C ALA A 53 1.00 11.69 0.67
N ALA A 54 0.63 10.55 0.08
CA ALA A 54 0.38 9.29 0.80
C ALA A 54 1.56 8.32 0.77
N SER A 55 2.63 8.62 0.01
CA SER A 55 3.88 7.87 0.08
C SER A 55 4.64 8.16 1.37
N GLY A 56 5.48 7.21 1.78
CA GLY A 56 6.31 7.33 2.96
C GLY A 56 7.29 6.18 3.09
N THR A 57 7.88 6.08 4.28
CA THR A 57 8.77 4.98 4.68
C THR A 57 8.02 3.80 5.26
N GLU A 58 6.70 3.93 5.48
CA GLU A 58 5.86 2.95 6.13
C GLU A 58 4.56 2.77 5.35
N TYR A 59 4.14 1.51 5.22
CA TYR A 59 2.91 1.10 4.56
C TYR A 59 2.25 -0.03 5.35
N VAL A 60 0.95 -0.22 5.10
CA VAL A 60 0.18 -1.33 5.65
C VAL A 60 -0.24 -2.24 4.50
N LEU A 61 0.07 -3.53 4.62
CA LEU A 61 -0.49 -4.56 3.76
C LEU A 61 -1.77 -5.11 4.40
N VAL A 62 -2.83 -5.29 3.63
CA VAL A 62 -4.08 -5.92 4.10
C VAL A 62 -4.49 -7.02 3.13
N ARG A 63 -4.92 -8.16 3.66
CA ARG A 63 -5.43 -9.29 2.87
C ARG A 63 -6.86 -8.99 2.41
N GLU A 64 -7.15 -9.27 1.14
CA GLU A 64 -8.52 -9.25 0.60
C GLU A 64 -8.87 -10.64 0.05
N PRO A 65 -9.11 -11.66 0.90
CA PRO A 65 -9.36 -13.04 0.45
C PRO A 65 -10.66 -13.21 -0.34
N THR A 66 -11.60 -12.27 -0.18
CA THR A 66 -12.88 -12.22 -0.89
C THR A 66 -12.84 -11.35 -2.16
N ASN A 67 -11.64 -10.90 -2.58
CA ASN A 67 -11.50 -10.12 -3.81
C ASN A 67 -11.93 -10.95 -5.03
N GLU A 68 -12.86 -10.42 -5.82
CA GLU A 68 -13.48 -11.12 -6.95
C GLU A 68 -12.52 -11.52 -8.06
N HIS A 69 -11.37 -10.85 -8.18
CA HIS A 69 -10.39 -11.09 -9.24
C HIS A 69 -9.24 -12.01 -8.81
N ASP A 70 -8.88 -11.97 -7.52
CA ASP A 70 -7.74 -12.69 -6.96
C ASP A 70 -7.88 -12.89 -5.45
N SER A 71 -8.19 -14.11 -4.99
CA SER A 71 -8.29 -14.44 -3.56
C SER A 71 -6.95 -14.29 -2.81
N SER A 72 -5.83 -14.20 -3.54
CA SER A 72 -4.52 -13.89 -2.95
C SER A 72 -4.24 -12.40 -2.84
N ALA A 73 -5.17 -11.52 -3.21
CA ALA A 73 -4.95 -10.08 -3.25
C ALA A 73 -4.45 -9.51 -1.91
N ILE A 74 -3.41 -8.67 -2.02
CA ILE A 74 -2.86 -7.90 -0.90
C ILE A 74 -2.86 -6.45 -1.32
N VAL A 75 -3.70 -5.65 -0.68
CA VAL A 75 -3.77 -4.21 -0.89
C VAL A 75 -2.68 -3.51 -0.08
N VAL A 76 -2.17 -2.40 -0.62
CA VAL A 76 -1.17 -1.54 0.01
C VAL A 76 -1.84 -0.23 0.39
N TYR A 77 -1.79 0.11 1.68
CA TYR A 77 -2.20 1.41 2.19
C TYR A 77 -0.98 2.23 2.60
N GLY A 78 -1.02 3.54 2.34
CA GLY A 78 -0.08 4.51 2.88
C GLY A 78 -0.84 5.70 3.45
N ARG A 79 -0.52 6.09 4.69
CA ARG A 79 -1.18 7.21 5.40
C ARG A 79 -2.71 7.18 5.31
N GLY A 80 -3.31 6.01 5.47
CA GLY A 80 -4.77 5.86 5.43
C GLY A 80 -5.40 5.75 4.03
N VAL A 81 -4.60 5.77 2.95
CA VAL A 81 -5.12 5.78 1.58
C VAL A 81 -4.76 4.47 0.86
N LYS A 82 -5.72 3.88 0.15
CA LYS A 82 -5.47 2.72 -0.72
C LYS A 82 -4.61 3.15 -1.90
N LEU A 83 -3.38 2.65 -1.96
CA LEU A 83 -2.41 3.01 -2.99
C LEU A 83 -2.39 2.04 -4.16
N GLY A 84 -2.90 0.83 -3.99
CA GLY A 84 -2.88 -0.22 -5.00
C GLY A 84 -2.62 -1.57 -4.37
N TYR A 85 -1.94 -2.46 -5.10
CA TYR A 85 -1.72 -3.84 -4.68
C TYR A 85 -0.28 -4.29 -4.82
N VAL A 86 0.06 -5.33 -4.09
CA VAL A 86 1.18 -6.21 -4.40
C VAL A 86 0.91 -6.93 -5.73
N SER A 87 1.95 -7.27 -6.48
CA SER A 87 1.75 -8.05 -7.72
C SER A 87 1.13 -9.41 -7.41
N ARG A 88 0.22 -9.88 -8.28
CA ARG A 88 -0.46 -11.19 -8.13
C ARG A 88 0.48 -12.34 -7.75
N ALA A 89 1.62 -12.46 -8.43
CA ALA A 89 2.59 -13.52 -8.14
C ALA A 89 3.19 -13.43 -6.73
N LYS A 90 3.51 -12.23 -6.25
CA LYS A 90 4.02 -12.03 -4.88
C LYS A 90 2.92 -12.21 -3.86
N ALA A 91 1.72 -11.72 -4.16
CA ALA A 91 0.56 -11.86 -3.31
C ALA A 91 0.22 -13.34 -3.08
N ALA A 92 0.16 -14.14 -4.15
CA ALA A 92 -0.01 -15.60 -4.07
C ALA A 92 1.08 -16.31 -3.26
N SER A 93 2.33 -15.82 -3.31
CA SER A 93 3.43 -16.41 -2.55
C SER A 93 3.40 -16.09 -1.05
N MET A 94 2.83 -14.93 -0.68
CA MET A 94 2.81 -14.42 0.68
C MET A 94 1.49 -14.71 1.42
N ALA A 95 0.38 -14.76 0.69
CA ALA A 95 -0.98 -14.90 1.22
C ALA A 95 -1.11 -16.04 2.23
N PRO A 96 -0.61 -17.28 1.99
CA PRO A 96 -0.73 -18.36 2.97
C PRO A 96 -0.04 -18.06 4.31
N SER A 97 1.10 -17.36 4.29
CA SER A 97 1.83 -17.00 5.51
C SER A 97 1.15 -15.86 6.25
N LEU A 98 0.59 -14.89 5.53
CA LEU A 98 -0.21 -13.82 6.14
C LEU A 98 -1.51 -14.39 6.74
N ASP A 99 -2.20 -15.27 6.01
CA ASP A 99 -3.43 -15.91 6.49
C ASP A 99 -3.16 -16.77 7.75
N LEU A 100 -1.97 -17.37 7.87
CA LEU A 100 -1.53 -18.08 9.08
C LEU A 100 -1.27 -17.15 10.27
N ILE A 101 -0.68 -15.98 10.04
CA ILE A 101 -0.46 -14.96 11.09
C ILE A 101 -1.80 -14.38 11.56
N GLY A 102 -2.74 -14.16 10.63
CA GLY A 102 -4.11 -13.77 10.95
C GLY A 102 -4.28 -12.33 11.46
N ALA A 103 -3.31 -11.44 11.25
CA ALA A 103 -3.41 -10.04 11.64
C ALA A 103 -4.30 -9.22 10.70
N ALA A 104 -4.94 -8.17 11.23
CA ALA A 104 -5.78 -7.25 10.46
C ALA A 104 -5.00 -6.41 9.43
N GLY A 105 -3.70 -6.24 9.65
CA GLY A 105 -2.78 -5.55 8.75
C GLY A 105 -1.34 -5.85 9.11
N TYR A 106 -0.43 -5.61 8.16
CA TYR A 106 0.98 -5.89 8.30
C TYR A 106 1.79 -4.64 7.97
N LEU A 107 2.53 -4.13 8.96
CA LEU A 107 3.41 -3.00 8.78
C LEU A 107 4.65 -3.42 8.02
N VAL A 108 4.95 -2.70 6.95
CA VAL A 108 6.12 -2.91 6.12
C VAL A 108 6.79 -1.58 5.79
N SER A 109 8.08 -1.65 5.50
CA SER A 109 8.85 -0.49 5.10
C SER A 109 8.58 -0.14 3.64
N GLY A 110 9.03 1.02 3.20
CA GLY A 110 9.12 1.34 1.78
C GLY A 110 9.88 2.61 1.53
N ALA A 111 9.62 3.24 0.38
CA ALA A 111 10.23 4.52 0.05
C ALA A 111 9.18 5.52 -0.40
N ALA A 112 9.38 6.76 0.04
CA ALA A 112 8.60 7.90 -0.43
C ALA A 112 8.79 8.07 -1.93
N ALA A 113 7.72 8.46 -2.61
CA ALA A 113 7.83 8.97 -3.96
C ALA A 113 8.60 10.30 -3.92
N ALA A 114 9.42 10.55 -4.95
CA ALA A 114 10.15 11.81 -5.09
C ALA A 114 9.56 12.63 -6.25
N GLU A 115 9.79 13.94 -6.22
CA GLU A 115 9.42 14.83 -7.32
C GLU A 115 10.09 14.35 -8.62
N GLY A 116 9.30 14.13 -9.67
CA GLY A 116 9.75 13.52 -10.94
C GLY A 116 9.68 11.98 -11.01
N ASN A 117 9.43 11.27 -9.91
CA ASN A 117 9.23 9.82 -9.90
C ASN A 117 8.11 9.40 -8.92
N ILE A 118 6.87 9.48 -9.41
CA ILE A 118 5.63 9.10 -8.70
C ILE A 118 5.43 7.59 -8.50
N ARG A 119 6.47 6.77 -8.72
CA ARG A 119 6.39 5.33 -8.49
C ARG A 119 6.43 5.08 -6.99
N LEU A 120 5.45 4.33 -6.52
CA LEU A 120 5.36 3.90 -5.13
C LEU A 120 6.11 2.58 -4.94
N TRP A 121 6.90 2.53 -3.86
CA TRP A 121 7.77 1.41 -3.53
C TRP A 121 7.49 0.91 -2.13
N VAL A 122 7.31 -0.40 -2.02
CA VAL A 122 7.09 -1.11 -0.76
C VAL A 122 8.13 -2.22 -0.62
N ASP A 123 8.66 -2.38 0.59
CA ASP A 123 9.63 -3.41 0.92
C ASP A 123 8.86 -4.62 1.47
N LEU A 124 8.76 -5.66 0.64
CA LEU A 124 8.05 -6.88 1.01
C LEU A 124 9.04 -7.85 1.67
N PRO A 125 8.67 -8.47 2.82
CA PRO A 125 9.43 -9.57 3.36
C PRO A 125 9.68 -10.64 2.29
N ARG A 126 10.90 -11.17 2.30
CA ARG A 126 11.23 -12.33 1.47
C ARG A 126 10.35 -13.50 1.92
N VAL A 127 9.88 -14.29 0.95
CA VAL A 127 8.92 -15.37 1.20
C VAL A 127 9.45 -16.42 2.19
N PRO A 128 10.73 -16.84 2.17
CA PRO A 128 11.26 -17.76 3.18
C PRO A 128 11.19 -17.18 4.60
N ASP A 129 11.64 -15.94 4.78
CA ASP A 129 11.67 -15.25 6.08
C ASP A 129 10.26 -15.01 6.63
N LEU A 130 9.32 -14.62 5.77
CA LEU A 130 7.90 -14.49 6.15
C LEU A 130 7.28 -15.82 6.57
N ARG A 131 7.63 -16.90 5.86
CA ARG A 131 7.12 -18.24 6.15
C ARG A 131 7.66 -18.78 7.47
N GLU A 132 8.93 -18.50 7.78
CA GLU A 132 9.55 -18.84 9.06
C GLU A 132 8.88 -18.07 10.19
N PHE A 133 8.76 -16.74 10.04
CA PHE A 133 8.06 -15.88 10.99
C PHE A 133 6.63 -16.34 11.29
N ALA A 134 5.87 -16.75 10.27
CA ALA A 134 4.49 -17.20 10.43
C ALA A 134 4.33 -18.51 11.21
N ARG A 135 5.41 -19.28 11.42
CA ARG A 135 5.36 -20.57 12.14
C ARG A 135 5.60 -20.44 13.65
N GLY A 136 6.13 -19.31 14.11
CA GLY A 136 6.55 -19.11 15.50
C GLY A 136 7.92 -19.68 15.81
#